data_AF-A0A527ZJ84-F1
#
_entry.id   AF-A0A527ZJ84-F1
#
_cell.length_a   1.000
_cell.length_b   1.000
_cell.length_c   1.000
_cell.angle_alpha   90.00
_cell.angle_beta   90.00
_cell.angle_gamma   90.00
#
_symmetry.space_group_name_H-M   'P 1'
#
loop_
_entity.id
_entity.type
_entity.pdbx_description
1 polymer ?
#
loop_
_entity_poly.entity_id
_entity_poly.type
_entity_poly.pdbx_seq_one_letter_code
_entity_poly.pdbx_strand_id
1 'polypeptide(L)'
;MNMLTRLLIAGALAGALGTSAAAEDTIKVGVVQPQAGECAQWGVPITRGVQIWAEEFNANGGIADATGKKHKIEVTGYDNNCYTAGDELNAFRRAILDDKVSFILQTFTPASRQAVA
;
A
#
# COMPACT_ATOMS: atom_id res chain seq x y z
N MET A 1 25.74 -17.97 -41.56
CA MET A 1 25.23 -17.90 -40.18
C MET A 1 24.83 -19.30 -39.74
N ASN A 2 25.52 -19.82 -38.73
CA ASN A 2 25.58 -21.25 -38.42
C ASN A 2 24.41 -21.58 -37.48
N MET A 3 23.96 -22.83 -37.47
CA MET A 3 22.80 -23.25 -36.65
C MET A 3 22.97 -22.92 -35.15
N LEU A 4 24.21 -22.98 -34.65
CA LEU A 4 24.62 -22.54 -33.32
C LEU A 4 24.41 -21.04 -33.07
N THR A 5 24.67 -20.20 -34.07
CA THR A 5 24.46 -18.75 -33.99
C THR A 5 22.97 -18.39 -33.93
N ARG A 6 22.10 -19.17 -34.57
CA ARG A 6 20.63 -18.97 -34.52
C ARG A 6 20.02 -19.38 -33.16
N LEU A 7 20.53 -20.44 -32.55
CA LEU A 7 20.11 -20.94 -31.23
C LEU A 7 20.48 -19.96 -30.09
N LEU A 8 21.66 -19.35 -30.15
CA LEU A 8 22.10 -18.36 -29.17
C LEU A 8 21.27 -17.06 -29.23
N ILE A 9 20.89 -16.62 -30.42
CA ILE A 9 20.04 -15.43 -30.59
C ILE A 9 18.60 -15.69 -30.11
N ALA A 10 18.07 -16.91 -30.34
CA ALA A 10 16.75 -17.30 -29.84
C ALA A 10 16.70 -17.41 -28.31
N GLY A 11 17.76 -17.91 -27.67
CA GLY A 11 17.87 -17.97 -26.20
C GLY A 11 17.96 -16.58 -25.55
N ALA A 12 18.65 -15.63 -26.18
CA ALA A 12 18.79 -14.26 -25.68
C ALA A 12 17.46 -13.46 -25.75
N LEU A 13 16.61 -13.74 -26.74
CA LEU A 13 15.32 -13.05 -26.90
C LEU A 13 14.24 -13.57 -25.92
N ALA A 14 14.35 -14.83 -25.49
CA ALA A 14 13.44 -15.42 -24.49
C ALA A 14 13.69 -14.89 -23.06
N GLY A 15 14.92 -14.46 -22.74
CA GLY A 15 15.27 -13.91 -21.43
C GLY A 15 14.88 -12.43 -21.22
N ALA A 16 14.60 -11.69 -22.29
CA ALA A 16 14.35 -10.24 -22.24
C ALA A 16 12.88 -9.85 -22.01
N LEU A 17 11.95 -10.80 -22.08
CA LEU A 17 10.51 -10.56 -21.94
C LEU A 17 9.98 -10.67 -20.50
N GLY A 18 10.84 -11.00 -19.52
CA GLY A 18 10.41 -11.39 -18.17
C GLY A 18 10.58 -10.37 -17.05
N THR A 19 11.17 -9.19 -17.28
CA THR A 19 11.67 -8.36 -16.16
C THR A 19 11.13 -6.94 -16.06
N SER A 20 10.05 -6.59 -16.77
CA SER A 20 9.55 -5.20 -16.81
C SER A 20 8.22 -4.91 -16.09
N ALA A 21 7.63 -5.84 -15.33
CA ALA A 21 6.32 -5.61 -14.70
C ALA A 21 6.34 -5.25 -13.19
N ALA A 22 7.44 -5.47 -12.47
CA ALA A 22 7.40 -5.58 -11.01
C ALA A 22 7.20 -4.28 -10.20
N ALA A 23 7.14 -3.10 -10.83
CA ALA A 23 7.14 -1.81 -10.12
C ALA A 23 5.75 -1.13 -10.02
N GLU A 24 4.78 -1.48 -10.87
CA GLU A 24 3.43 -0.88 -10.90
C GLU A 24 2.35 -1.73 -10.23
N ASP A 25 2.72 -2.88 -9.65
CA ASP A 25 1.78 -3.93 -9.25
C ASP A 25 1.31 -3.86 -7.78
N THR A 26 1.78 -2.89 -6.99
CA THR A 26 1.45 -2.80 -5.55
C THR A 26 0.64 -1.56 -5.22
N ILE A 27 -0.58 -1.77 -4.73
CA ILE A 27 -1.46 -0.74 -4.21
C ILE A 27 -1.06 -0.43 -2.78
N LYS A 28 -0.58 0.79 -2.54
CA LYS A 28 -0.20 1.26 -1.21
C LYS A 28 -1.39 1.89 -0.50
N VAL A 29 -1.72 1.40 0.68
CA VAL A 29 -2.82 1.88 1.52
C VAL A 29 -2.26 2.39 2.83
N GLY A 30 -2.48 3.67 3.12
CA GLY A 30 -2.18 4.27 4.41
C GLY A 30 -3.37 4.15 5.36
N VAL A 31 -3.11 3.85 6.62
CA VAL A 31 -4.13 3.82 7.68
C VAL A 31 -3.70 4.77 8.79
N VAL A 32 -4.31 5.95 8.84
CA VAL A 32 -4.05 6.92 9.91
C VAL A 32 -4.98 6.59 11.06
N GLN A 33 -4.46 6.17 12.20
CA GLN A 33 -5.23 5.82 13.40
C GLN A 33 -4.36 5.92 14.66
N PRO A 34 -4.93 6.23 15.83
CA PRO A 34 -4.19 6.27 17.07
C PRO A 34 -3.73 4.86 17.45
N GLN A 35 -2.43 4.63 17.49
CA GLN A 35 -1.81 3.36 17.89
C GLN A 35 -1.42 3.37 19.36
N ALA A 36 -1.46 4.53 20.02
CA ALA A 36 -1.13 4.71 21.42
C ALA A 36 -2.12 5.66 22.13
N GLY A 37 -2.01 5.72 23.45
CA GLY A 37 -2.83 6.58 24.31
C GLY A 37 -4.28 6.11 24.42
N GLU A 38 -5.16 7.03 24.85
CA GLU A 38 -6.54 6.76 25.27
C GLU A 38 -7.40 6.16 24.13
N CYS A 39 -7.09 6.51 22.89
CA CYS A 39 -7.83 6.06 21.72
C CYS A 39 -7.25 4.81 21.02
N ALA A 40 -6.14 4.25 21.52
CA ALA A 40 -5.50 3.07 20.92
C ALA A 40 -6.44 1.87 20.86
N GLN A 41 -7.33 1.72 21.83
CA GLN A 41 -8.32 0.64 21.91
C GLN A 41 -9.24 0.57 20.68
N TRP A 42 -9.39 1.67 19.94
CA TRP A 42 -10.13 1.70 18.68
C TRP A 42 -9.18 1.69 17.46
N GLY A 43 -8.09 2.46 17.49
CA GLY A 43 -7.21 2.59 16.33
C GLY A 43 -6.40 1.33 16.00
N VAL A 44 -5.91 0.61 17.01
CA VAL A 44 -5.18 -0.66 16.84
C VAL A 44 -6.03 -1.72 16.13
N PRO A 45 -7.24 -2.08 16.59
CA PRO A 45 -8.05 -3.09 15.89
C PRO A 45 -8.49 -2.64 14.49
N ILE A 46 -8.76 -1.34 14.27
CA ILE A 46 -9.07 -0.84 12.92
C ILE A 46 -7.89 -1.07 11.98
N THR A 47 -6.67 -0.71 12.42
CA THR A 47 -5.45 -0.89 11.63
C THR A 47 -5.21 -2.36 11.33
N ARG A 48 -5.39 -3.23 12.34
CA ARG A 48 -5.26 -4.68 12.16
C ARG A 48 -6.29 -5.23 11.19
N GLY A 49 -7.54 -4.74 11.20
CA GLY A 49 -8.57 -5.17 10.26
C GLY A 49 -8.19 -4.91 8.80
N VAL A 50 -7.61 -3.75 8.50
CA VAL A 50 -7.14 -3.43 7.14
C VAL A 50 -5.95 -4.32 6.75
N GLN A 51 -5.05 -4.62 7.68
CA GLN A 51 -3.95 -5.54 7.43
C GLN A 51 -4.45 -6.96 7.13
N ILE A 52 -5.43 -7.48 7.90
CA ILE A 52 -6.04 -8.79 7.65
C ILE A 52 -6.66 -8.83 6.25
N TRP A 53 -7.41 -7.78 5.86
CA TRP A 53 -7.95 -7.66 4.51
C TRP A 53 -6.85 -7.77 3.44
N ALA A 54 -5.75 -7.03 3.60
CA ALA A 54 -4.64 -7.10 2.66
C ALA A 54 -3.98 -8.48 2.65
N GLU A 55 -3.78 -9.10 3.82
CA GLU A 55 -3.24 -10.46 3.95
C GLU A 55 -4.10 -11.49 3.20
N GLU A 56 -5.42 -11.48 3.39
CA GLU A 56 -6.35 -12.39 2.74
C GLU A 56 -6.33 -12.24 1.21
N PHE A 57 -6.35 -11.00 0.70
CA PHE A 57 -6.29 -10.77 -0.74
C PHE A 57 -4.92 -11.15 -1.31
N ASN A 58 -3.83 -10.80 -0.62
CA ASN A 58 -2.48 -11.13 -1.06
C ASN A 58 -2.21 -12.63 -1.09
N ALA A 59 -2.75 -13.38 -0.12
CA ALA A 59 -2.70 -14.84 -0.10
C ALA A 59 -3.42 -15.46 -1.30
N ASN A 60 -4.48 -14.82 -1.79
CA ASN A 60 -5.24 -15.19 -2.98
C ASN A 60 -4.71 -14.57 -4.28
N GLY A 61 -3.42 -14.19 -4.30
CA GLY A 61 -2.75 -13.66 -5.50
C GLY A 61 -2.93 -12.16 -5.73
N GLY A 62 -3.68 -11.46 -4.88
CA GLY A 62 -3.91 -10.00 -4.96
C GLY A 62 -5.34 -9.61 -5.30
N ILE A 63 -5.61 -8.30 -5.30
CA ILE A 63 -6.88 -7.71 -5.72
C ILE A 63 -6.91 -7.53 -7.24
N ALA A 64 -8.03 -7.86 -7.87
CA ALA A 64 -8.19 -7.70 -9.32
C ALA A 64 -8.63 -6.27 -9.66
N ASP A 65 -8.03 -5.69 -10.70
CA ASP A 65 -8.58 -4.49 -11.34
C ASP A 65 -9.69 -4.82 -12.35
N ALA A 66 -10.22 -3.79 -13.01
CA ALA A 66 -11.29 -3.93 -14.01
C ALA A 66 -10.88 -4.76 -15.25
N THR A 67 -9.59 -4.96 -15.49
CA THR A 67 -9.06 -5.77 -16.58
C THR A 67 -8.80 -7.23 -16.17
N GLY A 68 -8.92 -7.53 -14.87
CA GLY A 68 -8.61 -8.83 -14.29
C GLY A 68 -7.14 -9.01 -13.87
N LYS A 69 -6.29 -7.99 -14.04
CA LYS A 69 -4.91 -8.03 -13.56
C LYS A 69 -4.90 -7.96 -12.03
N LYS A 70 -4.06 -8.79 -11.41
CA LYS A 70 -3.91 -8.90 -9.96
C LYS A 70 -2.83 -7.97 -9.43
N HIS A 71 -3.13 -7.26 -8.35
CA HIS A 71 -2.25 -6.31 -7.68
C HIS A 71 -2.08 -6.69 -6.22
N LYS A 72 -0.86 -6.57 -5.70
CA LYS A 72 -0.59 -6.73 -4.27
C LYS A 72 -1.05 -5.50 -3.51
N ILE A 73 -1.39 -5.69 -2.24
CA ILE A 73 -1.78 -4.61 -1.35
C ILE A 73 -0.72 -4.48 -0.25
N GLU A 74 -0.20 -3.28 -0.06
CA GLU A 74 0.70 -2.95 1.06
C GLU A 74 -0.03 -1.99 1.99
N VAL A 75 -0.12 -2.34 3.27
CA VAL A 75 -0.80 -1.52 4.27
C VAL A 75 0.22 -0.96 5.24
N THR A 76 0.29 0.37 5.34
CA THR A 76 1.14 1.06 6.33
C THR A 76 0.26 1.81 7.33
N GLY A 77 0.48 1.56 8.62
CA GLY A 77 -0.17 2.29 9.70
C GLY A 77 0.61 3.55 10.07
N TYR A 78 -0.10 4.66 10.27
CA TYR A 78 0.45 5.93 10.71
C TYR A 78 -0.22 6.34 12.01
N ASP A 79 0.59 6.42 13.07
CA ASP A 79 0.11 6.87 14.37
C ASP A 79 -0.22 8.36 14.35
N ASN A 80 -1.35 8.71 14.95
CA ASN A 80 -1.73 10.08 15.27
C ASN A 80 -2.19 10.16 16.73
N ASN A 81 -2.03 11.33 17.34
CA ASN A 81 -2.66 11.58 18.62
C ASN A 81 -4.14 11.93 18.42
N CYS A 82 -5.01 11.30 19.21
CA CYS A 82 -6.46 11.42 19.13
C CYS A 82 -6.99 12.86 19.20
N TYR A 83 -6.30 13.75 19.91
CA TYR A 83 -6.80 15.10 20.19
C TYR A 83 -5.88 16.20 19.64
N THR A 84 -4.84 15.84 18.88
CA THR A 84 -3.83 16.80 18.40
C THR A 84 -3.86 16.89 16.88
N ALA A 85 -4.50 17.93 16.35
CA ALA A 85 -4.63 18.15 14.91
C ALA A 85 -3.28 18.24 14.16
N GLY A 86 -2.24 18.77 14.82
CA GLY A 86 -0.89 18.84 14.24
C GLY A 86 -0.29 17.46 13.98
N ASP A 87 -0.43 16.52 14.93
CA ASP A 87 0.08 15.16 14.79
C ASP A 87 -0.66 14.42 13.67
N GLU A 88 -1.96 14.65 13.56
CA GLU A 88 -2.76 14.09 12.50
C GLU A 88 -2.35 14.62 11.12
N LEU A 89 -2.21 15.94 10.96
CA LEU A 89 -1.73 16.53 9.71
C LEU A 89 -0.34 15.99 9.32
N ASN A 90 0.55 15.79 10.30
CA ASN A 90 1.87 15.22 10.06
C ASN A 90 1.78 13.75 9.62
N ALA A 91 0.91 12.95 10.22
CA ALA A 91 0.66 11.57 9.81
C ALA A 91 0.16 11.50 8.35
N PHE A 92 -0.80 12.34 7.99
CA PHE A 92 -1.29 12.44 6.61
C PHE A 92 -0.20 12.91 5.63
N ARG A 93 0.61 13.92 6.00
CA ARG A 93 1.72 14.36 5.17
C ARG A 93 2.74 13.26 4.92
N ARG A 94 3.11 12.49 5.95
CA ARG A 94 4.02 11.35 5.77
C ARG A 94 3.43 10.31 4.82
N ALA A 95 2.17 9.93 5.01
CA ALA A 95 1.50 8.96 4.16
C ALA A 95 1.44 9.42 2.68
N ILE A 96 1.05 10.68 2.43
CA ILE A 96 0.83 11.21 1.08
C ILE A 96 2.12 11.66 0.42
N LEU A 97 2.93 12.46 1.11
CA LEU A 97 4.07 13.17 0.53
C LEU A 97 5.34 12.35 0.57
N ASP A 98 5.56 11.55 1.62
CA ASP A 98 6.80 10.79 1.76
C ASP A 98 6.61 9.38 1.19
N ASP A 99 5.61 8.66 1.68
CA ASP A 99 5.41 7.24 1.36
C ASP A 99 4.56 7.01 0.09
N LYS A 100 3.94 8.08 -0.43
CA LYS A 100 3.16 8.11 -1.66
C LYS A 100 2.07 7.04 -1.70
N VAL A 101 1.31 6.90 -0.61
CA VAL A 101 0.19 5.94 -0.58
C VAL A 101 -0.86 6.32 -1.62
N SER A 102 -1.46 5.31 -2.26
CA SER A 102 -2.49 5.49 -3.28
C SER A 102 -3.86 5.77 -2.66
N PHE A 103 -4.13 5.17 -1.50
CA PHE A 103 -5.37 5.32 -0.77
C PHE A 103 -5.10 5.54 0.71
N ILE A 104 -5.98 6.29 1.38
CA ILE A 104 -5.92 6.49 2.83
C ILE A 104 -7.25 6.11 3.45
N LEU A 105 -7.18 5.27 4.47
CA LEU A 105 -8.25 5.15 5.44
C LEU A 105 -8.07 6.24 6.50
N GLN A 106 -8.99 7.21 6.48
CA GLN A 106 -9.01 8.32 7.41
C GLN A 106 -9.39 7.86 8.83
N THR A 107 -8.85 8.54 9.83
CA THR A 107 -9.18 8.31 11.25
C THR A 107 -10.54 8.89 11.64
N PHE A 108 -11.06 8.47 12.80
CA PHE A 108 -12.34 8.91 13.38
C PHE A 108 -12.17 9.98 14.48
N THR A 109 -10.94 10.39 14.77
CA THR A 109 -10.58 11.26 15.90
C THR A 109 -11.22 12.66 15.78
N PRO A 110 -11.48 13.35 16.90
CA PRO A 110 -11.93 14.74 16.88
C PRO A 110 -10.99 15.69 16.12
N ALA A 111 -9.69 15.40 16.14
CA ALA A 111 -8.64 16.15 15.45
C ALA A 111 -8.78 16.12 13.91
N SER A 112 -9.42 15.08 13.35
CA SER A 112 -9.53 14.88 11.90
C SER A 112 -10.24 15.98 11.13
N ARG A 113 -11.29 16.57 11.71
CA ARG A 113 -12.01 17.68 11.06
C ARG A 113 -11.13 18.92 10.88
N GLN A 114 -10.17 19.16 11.78
CA GLN A 114 -9.29 20.32 11.71
C GLN A 114 -8.07 20.09 10.82
N ALA A 115 -7.66 18.82 10.68
CA ALA A 115 -6.49 18.47 9.89
C ALA A 115 -6.77 18.42 8.38
N VAL A 116 -8.00 18.06 7.99
CA VAL A 116 -8.38 17.80 6.58
C VAL A 116 -9.20 18.94 5.94
N ALA A 117 -9.93 19.73 6.74
CA ALA A 117 -10.70 20.89 6.25
C ALA A 117 -9.86 22.18 6.24
#